data_AF-A0A9Q1QR63-F1
#
_entry.id   AF-A0A9Q1QR63-F1
#
_cell.length_a   1.000
_cell.length_b   1.000
_cell.length_c   1.000
_cell.angle_alpha   90.00
_cell.angle_beta   90.00
_cell.angle_gamma   90.00
#
_symmetry.space_group_name_H-M   'P 1'
#
loop_
_entity.id
_entity.type
_entity.pdbx_description
1 polymer ?
#
loop_
_entity_poly.entity_id
_entity_poly.type
_entity_poly.pdbx_seq_one_letter_code
_entity_poly.pdbx_strand_id
1 'polypeptide(L)'
;MGGVFNLVYKGSRWIISNGESVHIGRSRWLPRPYSFKPIILGEPSYADQLVSALICKEADTWREELLPLCTSWPSDKLIWHFVANGLFSVRSAYHLAWSLKLSSMASSSFHGTKDFWRLLWEGEFPSVMDCLLLARDFLDNDELGEFVAILWEYWNSRNKFLSGTRRINLHHVGKRARAFVHNYRKVQMDSILASKCETACSDRKPPDAGYLKLNVDAGRLEEGNFGWGFVLRDHLGGIVMAGSCQGMGFQGAELEETRACLFALNQVQRHGHDRLIVESDCLSLVSKLRKKEAPNNSLGFFISDIFQLVFSFQFISFVQVKRG
;
A
#
# COMPACT_ATOMS: atom_id res chain seq x y z
N MET A 1 -1.95 -4.13 -22.00
CA MET A 1 -2.08 -5.59 -21.81
C MET A 1 -0.96 -6.03 -20.86
N GLY A 2 -1.13 -6.17 -19.55
CA GLY A 2 -1.89 -7.19 -18.84
C GLY A 2 -0.90 -7.93 -17.91
N GLY A 3 -0.68 -7.42 -16.69
CA GLY A 3 0.42 -7.85 -15.79
C GLY A 3 0.49 -9.36 -15.47
N VAL A 4 -0.61 -10.11 -15.67
CA VAL A 4 -0.66 -11.57 -15.50
C VAL A 4 0.08 -12.31 -16.63
N PHE A 5 -0.05 -11.86 -17.89
CA PHE A 5 0.66 -12.48 -19.02
C PHE A 5 2.17 -12.32 -18.90
N ASN A 6 2.63 -11.18 -18.35
CA ASN A 6 4.05 -10.92 -18.15
C ASN A 6 4.67 -11.85 -17.09
N LEU A 7 3.91 -12.19 -16.03
CA LEU A 7 4.37 -13.07 -14.95
C LEU A 7 4.46 -14.53 -15.41
N VAL A 8 3.43 -15.03 -16.07
CA VAL A 8 3.42 -16.39 -16.64
C VAL A 8 4.58 -16.53 -17.63
N TYR A 9 4.75 -15.53 -18.51
CA TYR A 9 5.86 -15.49 -19.44
C TYR A 9 7.23 -15.53 -18.73
N LYS A 10 7.45 -14.68 -17.72
CA LYS A 10 8.72 -14.63 -16.96
C LYS A 10 9.04 -15.90 -16.18
N GLY A 11 8.03 -16.65 -15.73
CA GLY A 11 8.25 -17.88 -14.97
C GLY A 11 8.25 -19.16 -15.79
N SER A 12 7.96 -19.07 -17.08
CA SER A 12 7.97 -20.20 -18.00
C SER A 12 9.29 -20.29 -18.78
N ARG A 13 9.77 -21.52 -18.96
CA ARG A 13 10.92 -21.87 -19.80
C ARG A 13 10.60 -23.08 -20.67
N TRP A 14 11.32 -23.19 -21.78
CA TRP A 14 11.31 -24.37 -22.63
C TRP A 14 12.22 -25.46 -22.04
N ILE A 15 11.72 -26.68 -22.00
CA ILE A 15 12.54 -27.87 -21.93
C ILE A 15 12.83 -28.28 -23.38
N ILE A 16 14.12 -28.50 -23.65
CA ILE A 16 14.61 -28.86 -24.97
C ILE A 16 14.58 -30.38 -25.12
N SER A 17 13.93 -30.82 -26.19
CA SER A 17 14.00 -32.18 -26.71
C SER A 17 14.76 -32.12 -28.04
N ASN A 18 14.08 -31.83 -29.16
CA ASN A 18 14.72 -31.74 -30.48
C ASN A 18 15.30 -30.36 -30.81
N GLY A 19 14.93 -29.30 -30.07
CA GLY A 19 15.47 -27.94 -30.24
C GLY A 19 15.04 -27.23 -31.53
N GLU A 20 14.11 -27.79 -32.30
CA GLU A 20 13.70 -27.28 -33.61
C GLU A 20 12.69 -26.12 -33.51
N SER A 21 12.09 -25.91 -32.33
CA SER A 21 11.09 -24.86 -32.10
C SER A 21 11.59 -23.71 -31.21
N VAL A 22 12.84 -23.78 -30.76
CA VAL A 22 13.41 -22.85 -29.78
C VAL A 22 14.64 -22.16 -30.35
N HIS A 23 14.65 -20.83 -30.34
CA HIS A 23 15.83 -20.03 -30.71
C HIS A 23 16.79 -19.87 -29.54
N ILE A 24 18.09 -19.92 -29.82
CA ILE A 24 19.16 -19.87 -28.82
C ILE A 24 19.05 -18.59 -27.97
N GLY A 25 19.02 -17.40 -28.58
CA GLY A 25 19.07 -16.14 -27.82
C GLY A 25 17.70 -15.51 -27.52
N ARG A 26 16.69 -15.81 -28.33
CA ARG A 26 15.36 -15.19 -28.17
C ARG A 26 14.51 -15.91 -27.12
N SER A 27 14.68 -17.22 -26.97
CA SER A 27 13.86 -18.05 -26.11
C SER A 27 14.48 -18.29 -24.73
N ARG A 28 13.63 -18.59 -23.74
CA ARG A 28 14.04 -18.97 -22.39
C ARG A 28 14.04 -20.48 -22.26
N TRP A 29 15.21 -21.10 -22.19
CA TRP A 29 15.31 -22.56 -22.14
C TRP A 29 16.31 -23.07 -21.11
N LEU A 30 17.22 -22.20 -20.65
CA LEU A 30 18.15 -22.54 -19.57
C LEU A 30 17.48 -22.38 -18.20
N PRO A 31 17.78 -23.24 -17.21
CA PRO A 31 17.31 -23.08 -15.83
C PRO A 31 18.12 -22.03 -15.05
N ARG A 32 19.32 -21.65 -15.52
CA ARG A 32 20.15 -20.58 -14.96
C ARG A 32 20.84 -19.84 -16.11
N PRO A 33 21.08 -18.51 -16.00
CA PRO A 33 20.76 -17.61 -14.89
C PRO A 33 19.27 -17.24 -14.78
N TYR A 34 18.85 -16.42 -13.80
CA TYR A 34 17.45 -16.05 -13.51
C TYR A 34 16.64 -15.51 -14.71
N SER A 35 17.30 -15.07 -15.79
CA SER A 35 16.67 -14.65 -17.04
C SER A 35 16.17 -15.83 -17.90
N PHE A 36 16.61 -17.06 -17.58
CA PHE A 36 16.46 -18.30 -18.37
C PHE A 36 16.99 -18.22 -19.80
N LYS A 37 17.74 -17.16 -20.11
CA LYS A 37 18.35 -16.92 -21.42
C LYS A 37 19.86 -17.16 -21.35
N PRO A 38 20.47 -17.68 -22.41
CA PRO A 38 21.92 -17.71 -22.51
C PRO A 38 22.47 -16.29 -22.55
N ILE A 39 23.64 -16.11 -21.95
CA ILE A 39 24.44 -14.90 -22.12
C ILE A 39 25.20 -15.10 -23.43
N ILE A 40 24.84 -14.33 -24.46
CA ILE A 40 25.50 -14.39 -25.77
C ILE A 40 26.60 -13.34 -25.78
N LEU A 41 27.85 -13.79 -25.81
CA LEU A 41 29.03 -12.95 -25.98
C LEU A 41 29.52 -13.14 -27.43
N GLY A 42 29.02 -12.34 -28.37
CA GLY A 42 29.34 -12.51 -29.79
C GLY A 42 28.37 -11.82 -30.74
N GLU A 43 28.39 -12.20 -32.02
CA GLU A 43 27.54 -11.61 -33.05
C GLU A 43 26.04 -11.82 -32.80
N PRO A 44 25.19 -10.81 -33.06
CA PRO A 44 23.73 -10.92 -32.89
C PRO A 44 23.08 -12.03 -33.72
N SER A 45 23.71 -12.42 -34.84
CA SER A 45 23.26 -13.47 -35.76
C SER A 45 23.12 -14.84 -35.08
N TYR A 46 23.93 -15.10 -34.04
CA TYR A 46 23.90 -16.35 -33.27
C TYR A 46 22.63 -16.50 -32.42
N ALA A 47 22.04 -15.38 -31.99
CA ALA A 47 20.81 -15.37 -31.21
C ALA A 47 19.58 -15.90 -31.98
N ASP A 48 19.65 -15.85 -33.31
CA ASP A 48 18.57 -16.19 -34.22
C ASP A 48 18.62 -17.66 -34.68
N GLN A 49 19.71 -18.38 -34.39
CA GLN A 49 19.81 -19.81 -34.66
C GLN A 49 18.90 -20.62 -33.73
N LEU A 50 18.52 -21.82 -34.17
CA LEU A 50 17.74 -22.78 -33.39
C LEU A 50 18.64 -23.58 -32.44
N VAL A 51 18.10 -23.98 -31.30
CA VAL A 51 18.80 -24.78 -30.29
C VAL A 51 19.21 -26.15 -30.84
N SER A 52 18.51 -26.66 -31.87
CA SER A 52 18.90 -27.87 -32.61
C SER A 52 20.31 -27.80 -33.20
N ALA A 53 20.85 -26.62 -33.48
CA ALA A 53 22.23 -26.44 -33.95
C ALA A 53 23.27 -26.84 -32.88
N LEU A 54 22.89 -26.81 -31.60
CA LEU A 54 23.73 -27.18 -30.45
C LEU A 54 23.63 -28.68 -30.10
N ILE A 55 22.74 -29.42 -30.76
CA ILE A 55 22.50 -30.84 -30.50
C ILE A 55 23.26 -31.68 -31.54
N CYS A 56 23.94 -32.73 -31.11
CA CYS A 56 24.51 -33.75 -31.98
C CYS A 56 23.45 -34.83 -32.25
N LYS A 57 22.94 -34.88 -33.48
CA LYS A 57 21.85 -35.79 -33.87
C LYS A 57 22.27 -37.26 -33.83
N GLU A 58 23.57 -37.57 -33.93
CA GLU A 58 24.07 -38.95 -33.87
C GLU A 58 24.18 -39.50 -32.43
N ALA A 59 24.38 -38.64 -31.43
CA ALA A 59 24.64 -39.04 -30.05
C ALA A 59 23.51 -38.68 -29.07
N ASP A 60 22.50 -37.90 -29.50
CA ASP A 60 21.45 -37.32 -28.65
C ASP A 60 22.02 -36.62 -27.40
N THR A 61 23.17 -35.98 -27.61
CA THR A 61 23.91 -35.19 -26.62
C THR A 61 24.21 -33.80 -27.17
N TRP A 62 24.44 -32.86 -26.27
CA TRP A 62 24.88 -31.52 -26.65
C TRP A 62 26.30 -31.55 -27.23
N ARG A 63 26.56 -30.63 -28.18
CA ARG A 63 27.90 -30.38 -28.73
C ARG A 63 28.81 -29.63 -27.75
N GLU A 64 28.22 -28.98 -26.74
CA GLU A 64 28.89 -28.27 -25.64
C GLU A 64 28.39 -28.81 -24.29
N GLU A 65 29.14 -28.63 -23.20
CA GLU A 65 28.76 -29.09 -21.85
C GLU A 65 27.53 -28.34 -21.32
N LEU A 66 26.35 -28.83 -21.66
CA LEU A 66 25.05 -28.31 -21.26
C LEU A 66 24.25 -29.35 -20.45
N LEU A 67 23.11 -28.92 -19.93
CA LEU A 67 22.25 -29.73 -19.06
C LEU A 67 21.64 -30.93 -19.79
N PRO A 68 21.30 -32.03 -19.10
CA PRO A 68 20.75 -33.23 -19.74
C PRO A 68 19.52 -32.94 -20.64
N LEU A 69 19.52 -33.49 -21.86
CA LEU A 69 18.39 -33.42 -22.80
C LEU A 69 17.19 -34.22 -22.25
N CYS A 70 15.98 -33.75 -22.58
CA CYS A 70 14.76 -34.43 -22.16
C CYS A 70 14.24 -35.34 -23.28
N THR A 71 14.67 -36.59 -23.28
CA THR A 71 14.36 -37.59 -24.33
C THR A 71 12.97 -38.21 -24.20
N SER A 72 12.25 -37.93 -23.10
CA SER A 72 10.93 -38.49 -22.83
C SER A 72 9.79 -37.85 -23.63
N TRP A 73 10.05 -36.81 -24.42
CA TRP A 73 9.04 -36.08 -25.17
C TRP A 73 9.42 -35.93 -26.64
N PRO A 74 8.45 -36.01 -27.58
CA PRO A 74 8.72 -35.92 -29.01
C PRO A 74 9.01 -34.50 -29.51
N SER A 75 8.77 -33.47 -28.69
CA SER A 75 8.96 -32.07 -29.05
C SER A 75 9.24 -31.18 -27.84
N ASP A 76 9.81 -30.00 -28.11
CA ASP A 76 10.11 -28.99 -27.09
C ASP A 76 8.83 -28.58 -26.33
N LYS A 77 8.92 -28.45 -25.00
CA LYS A 77 7.77 -28.13 -24.15
C LYS A 77 7.98 -26.91 -23.29
N LEU A 78 6.99 -26.02 -23.27
CA LEU A 78 6.95 -24.91 -22.33
C LEU A 78 6.44 -25.40 -20.98
N ILE A 79 7.25 -25.20 -19.94
CA ILE A 79 6.89 -25.56 -18.57
C ILE A 79 6.98 -24.36 -17.63
N TRP A 80 6.29 -24.47 -16.51
CA TRP A 80 6.46 -23.58 -15.37
C TRP A 80 7.67 -24.01 -14.53
N HIS A 81 8.66 -23.14 -14.36
CA HIS A 81 9.97 -23.52 -13.79
C HIS A 81 9.92 -23.86 -12.29
N PHE A 82 9.03 -23.24 -11.52
CA PHE A 82 9.10 -23.23 -10.05
C PHE A 82 8.43 -24.43 -9.36
N VAL A 83 7.99 -25.43 -10.13
CA VAL A 83 7.38 -26.65 -9.59
C VAL A 83 7.96 -27.85 -10.33
N ALA A 84 8.30 -28.92 -9.59
CA ALA A 84 8.97 -30.10 -10.14
C ALA A 84 8.18 -30.82 -11.25
N ASN A 85 6.84 -30.76 -11.20
CA ASN A 85 5.98 -31.34 -12.23
C ASN A 85 5.79 -30.42 -13.47
N GLY A 86 6.41 -29.23 -13.49
CA GLY A 86 6.32 -28.28 -14.59
C GLY A 86 4.97 -27.59 -14.74
N LEU A 87 4.02 -27.82 -13.85
CA LEU A 87 2.67 -27.23 -13.89
C LEU A 87 2.64 -25.89 -13.17
N PHE A 88 1.85 -24.97 -13.72
CA PHE A 88 1.62 -23.67 -13.11
C PHE A 88 0.91 -23.82 -11.76
N SER A 89 1.40 -23.14 -10.73
CA SER A 89 0.69 -23.01 -9.46
C SER A 89 0.67 -21.56 -8.98
N VAL A 90 -0.47 -21.13 -8.44
CA VAL A 90 -0.67 -19.76 -7.94
C VAL A 90 0.34 -19.43 -6.84
N ARG A 91 0.66 -20.40 -5.97
CA ARG A 91 1.64 -20.26 -4.89
C ARG A 91 3.04 -19.91 -5.42
N SER A 92 3.55 -20.67 -6.38
CA SER A 92 4.88 -20.42 -6.95
C SER A 92 4.93 -19.18 -7.85
N ALA A 93 3.82 -18.87 -8.54
CA ALA A 93 3.67 -17.61 -9.28
C ALA A 93 3.67 -16.38 -8.37
N TYR A 94 3.07 -16.47 -7.18
CA TYR A 94 3.14 -15.43 -6.17
C TYR A 94 4.57 -15.21 -5.68
N HIS A 95 5.33 -16.28 -5.38
CA HIS A 95 6.73 -16.17 -4.98
C HIS A 95 7.61 -15.55 -6.07
N LEU A 96 7.39 -15.89 -7.35
CA LEU A 96 8.09 -15.25 -8.47
C LEU A 96 7.71 -13.77 -8.61
N ALA A 97 6.43 -13.44 -8.47
CA ALA A 97 5.98 -12.05 -8.52
C ALA A 97 6.63 -11.24 -7.40
N TRP A 98 6.77 -11.84 -6.21
CA TRP A 98 7.44 -11.25 -5.07
C TRP A 98 8.94 -11.07 -5.32
N SER A 99 9.65 -12.08 -5.84
CA SER A 99 11.10 -11.99 -6.10
C SER A 99 11.44 -10.95 -7.17
N LEU A 100 10.65 -10.85 -8.24
CA LEU A 100 10.81 -9.83 -9.30
C LEU A 100 10.55 -8.42 -8.77
N LYS A 101 9.60 -8.29 -7.85
CA LYS A 101 9.28 -7.04 -7.17
C LYS A 101 10.37 -6.66 -6.16
N LEU A 102 10.96 -7.64 -5.48
CA LEU A 102 12.08 -7.47 -4.58
C LEU A 102 13.34 -7.06 -5.34
N SER A 103 13.65 -7.65 -6.51
CA SER A 103 14.78 -7.22 -7.35
C SER A 103 14.58 -5.82 -7.95
N SER A 104 13.33 -5.43 -8.23
CA SER A 104 12.97 -4.06 -8.61
C SER A 104 13.07 -3.07 -7.45
N MET A 105 13.01 -3.54 -6.21
CA MET A 105 13.15 -2.73 -4.99
C MET A 105 14.57 -2.75 -4.42
N ALA A 106 15.38 -3.76 -4.77
CA ALA A 106 16.76 -3.93 -4.32
C ALA A 106 17.76 -2.92 -4.93
N SER A 107 17.32 -2.09 -5.89
CA SER A 107 18.10 -0.93 -6.33
C SER A 107 17.90 0.32 -5.47
N SER A 108 17.08 0.23 -4.41
CA SER A 108 16.88 1.29 -3.42
C SER A 108 16.98 0.70 -2.01
N SER A 109 18.22 0.75 -1.48
CA SER A 109 18.57 0.97 -0.06
C SER A 109 17.89 0.08 0.99
N PHE A 110 18.45 -1.10 1.24
CA PHE A 110 18.11 -1.92 2.43
C PHE A 110 19.29 -2.86 2.79
N HIS A 111 20.30 -2.35 3.51
CA HIS A 111 21.55 -3.09 3.77
C HIS A 111 21.55 -3.96 5.05
N GLY A 112 20.49 -3.97 5.86
CA GLY A 112 20.37 -4.79 7.10
C GLY A 112 19.48 -6.05 7.01
N THR A 113 18.99 -6.41 5.83
CA THR A 113 17.66 -7.04 5.73
C THR A 113 17.57 -8.57 5.74
N LYS A 114 18.65 -9.33 5.53
CA LYS A 114 18.51 -10.78 5.27
C LYS A 114 18.04 -11.56 6.50
N ASP A 115 18.58 -11.24 7.68
CA ASP A 115 18.25 -11.92 8.93
C ASP A 115 16.88 -11.50 9.47
N PHE A 116 16.57 -10.21 9.38
CA PHE A 116 15.24 -9.67 9.67
C PHE A 116 14.15 -10.39 8.86
N TRP A 117 14.28 -10.44 7.53
CA TRP A 117 13.26 -11.09 6.71
C TRP A 117 13.14 -12.58 7.01
N ARG A 118 14.25 -13.28 7.25
CA ARG A 118 14.21 -14.70 7.66
C ARG A 118 13.40 -14.87 8.94
N LEU A 119 13.71 -14.12 9.99
CA LEU A 119 13.01 -14.19 11.28
C LEU A 119 11.55 -13.75 11.18
N LEU A 120 11.24 -12.77 10.34
CA LEU A 120 9.87 -12.32 10.10
C LEU A 120 9.03 -13.39 9.37
N TRP A 121 9.62 -14.12 8.42
CA TRP A 121 8.91 -15.15 7.65
C TRP A 121 8.82 -16.49 8.37
N GLU A 122 9.77 -16.81 9.26
CA GLU A 122 9.82 -18.05 10.03
C GLU A 122 9.19 -17.92 11.43
N GLY A 123 9.06 -16.68 11.94
CA GLY A 123 8.54 -16.41 13.27
C GLY A 123 7.02 -16.45 13.35
N GLU A 124 6.51 -17.01 14.43
CA GLU A 124 5.12 -16.83 14.86
C GLU A 124 5.05 -15.64 15.81
N PHE A 125 4.26 -14.64 15.43
CA PHE A 125 4.07 -13.43 16.23
C PHE A 125 2.67 -13.45 16.85
N PRO A 126 2.56 -13.50 18.18
CA PRO A 126 1.28 -13.44 18.89
C PRO A 126 0.52 -12.14 18.60
N SER A 127 1.25 -11.05 18.35
CA SER A 127 0.69 -9.75 18.01
C SER A 127 1.54 -8.98 16.99
N VAL A 128 0.93 -7.97 16.36
CA VAL A 128 1.65 -7.03 15.48
C VAL A 128 2.73 -6.26 16.27
N MET A 129 2.54 -6.06 17.58
CA MET A 129 3.54 -5.38 18.41
C MET A 129 4.82 -6.19 18.54
N ASP A 130 4.73 -7.52 18.65
CA ASP A 130 5.90 -8.40 18.72
C ASP A 130 6.72 -8.34 17.42
N CYS A 131 6.02 -8.26 16.29
CA CYS A 131 6.61 -8.07 14.96
C CYS A 131 7.31 -6.69 14.82
N LEU A 132 6.72 -5.63 15.38
CA LEU A 132 7.31 -4.29 15.37
C LEU A 132 8.53 -4.16 16.30
N LEU A 133 8.49 -4.83 17.46
CA LEU A 133 9.63 -4.88 18.38
C LEU A 133 10.81 -5.61 17.72
N LEU A 134 10.57 -6.75 17.07
CA LEU A 134 11.59 -7.43 16.27
C LEU A 134 12.12 -6.51 15.16
N ALA A 135 11.25 -5.82 14.43
CA ALA A 135 11.68 -4.92 13.35
C ALA A 135 12.58 -3.78 13.85
N ARG A 136 12.32 -3.25 15.05
CA ARG A 136 13.14 -2.19 15.66
C ARG A 136 14.57 -2.63 15.98
N ASP A 137 14.76 -3.91 16.27
CA ASP A 137 16.08 -4.45 16.60
C ASP A 137 16.99 -4.65 15.37
N PHE A 138 16.40 -4.65 14.16
CA PHE A 138 17.12 -4.94 12.92
C PHE A 138 17.03 -3.84 11.85
N LEU A 139 16.10 -2.90 11.97
CA LEU A 139 15.88 -1.81 11.01
C LEU A 139 16.24 -0.46 11.65
N ASP A 140 16.85 0.43 10.87
CA ASP A 140 17.02 1.82 11.30
C ASP A 140 15.67 2.58 11.34
N ASN A 141 15.64 3.81 11.86
CA ASN A 141 14.39 4.57 12.00
C ASN A 141 13.70 4.84 10.65
N ASP A 142 14.47 4.96 9.57
CA ASP A 142 13.94 5.24 8.26
C ASP A 142 13.35 3.98 7.61
N GLU A 143 14.08 2.88 7.70
CA GLU A 143 13.67 1.53 7.30
C GLU A 143 12.47 1.03 8.12
N LEU A 144 12.45 1.30 9.43
CA LEU A 144 11.34 0.99 10.33
C LEU A 144 10.09 1.78 9.96
N GLY A 145 10.24 3.07 9.62
CA GLY A 145 9.15 3.90 9.11
C GLY A 145 8.54 3.34 7.82
N GLU A 146 9.38 2.89 6.88
CA GLU A 146 8.93 2.19 5.67
C GLU A 146 8.24 0.87 5.98
N PHE A 147 8.78 0.07 6.89
CA PHE A 147 8.21 -1.20 7.30
C PHE A 147 6.81 -1.03 7.92
N VAL A 148 6.64 -0.08 8.84
CA VAL A 148 5.36 0.28 9.45
C VAL A 148 4.36 0.75 8.39
N ALA A 149 4.79 1.57 7.43
CA ALA A 149 3.93 2.03 6.34
C ALA A 149 3.48 0.88 5.41
N ILE A 150 4.34 -0.12 5.18
CA ILE A 150 4.00 -1.33 4.42
C ILE A 150 2.95 -2.16 5.17
N LEU A 151 3.14 -2.39 6.48
CA LEU A 151 2.18 -3.12 7.31
C LEU A 151 0.81 -2.42 7.35
N TRP A 152 0.81 -1.11 7.54
CA TRP A 152 -0.41 -0.30 7.52
C TRP A 152 -1.11 -0.37 6.16
N GLU A 153 -0.38 -0.23 5.06
CA GLU A 153 -0.97 -0.26 3.73
C GLU A 153 -1.50 -1.65 3.36
N TYR A 154 -0.85 -2.71 3.86
CA TYR A 154 -1.33 -4.08 3.73
C TYR A 154 -2.63 -4.28 4.53
N TRP A 155 -2.69 -3.84 5.78
CA TRP A 155 -3.88 -3.89 6.61
C TRP A 155 -5.03 -3.07 6.02
N ASN A 156 -4.76 -1.84 5.60
CA ASN A 156 -5.73 -0.94 4.96
C ASN A 156 -6.26 -1.53 3.64
N SER A 157 -5.35 -2.11 2.83
CA SER A 157 -5.71 -2.86 1.62
C SER A 157 -6.59 -4.06 1.94
N ARG A 158 -6.24 -4.85 2.95
CA ARG A 158 -7.07 -6.00 3.36
C ARG A 158 -8.45 -5.56 3.82
N ASN A 159 -8.57 -4.49 4.59
CA ASN A 159 -9.86 -4.01 5.10
C ASN A 159 -10.75 -3.46 3.99
N LYS A 160 -10.18 -2.72 3.03
CA LYS A 160 -10.91 -2.27 1.84
C LYS A 160 -11.39 -3.43 0.96
N PHE A 161 -10.65 -4.55 0.94
CA PHE A 161 -11.05 -5.76 0.25
C PHE A 161 -12.25 -6.43 0.95
N LEU A 162 -12.18 -6.53 2.27
CA LEU A 162 -13.23 -7.13 3.10
C LEU A 162 -14.52 -6.29 3.13
N SER A 163 -14.41 -4.96 2.99
CA SER A 163 -15.56 -4.05 2.91
C SER A 163 -16.26 -4.00 1.54
N GLY A 164 -15.94 -4.92 0.63
CA GLY A 164 -16.65 -5.08 -0.64
C GLY A 164 -16.31 -4.05 -1.74
N THR A 165 -15.35 -3.16 -1.52
CA THR A 165 -14.91 -2.18 -2.52
C THR A 165 -13.97 -2.85 -3.54
N ARG A 166 -14.27 -2.72 -4.84
CA ARG A 166 -13.68 -3.50 -5.96
C ARG A 166 -12.13 -3.52 -6.00
N ARG A 167 -11.59 -4.69 -6.38
CA ARG A 167 -10.21 -5.06 -6.80
C ARG A 167 -9.04 -4.20 -6.29
N ILE A 168 -8.39 -4.70 -5.24
CA ILE A 168 -7.17 -4.11 -4.70
C ILE A 168 -5.95 -4.74 -5.37
N ASN A 169 -5.15 -3.89 -6.01
CA ASN A 169 -3.93 -4.30 -6.65
C ASN A 169 -2.78 -4.31 -5.62
N LEU A 170 -2.53 -5.49 -5.04
CA LEU A 170 -1.46 -5.78 -4.08
C LEU A 170 -0.07 -5.42 -4.64
N HIS A 171 0.08 -5.32 -5.96
CA HIS A 171 1.32 -4.90 -6.61
C HIS A 171 1.74 -3.47 -6.19
N HIS A 172 0.80 -2.60 -5.81
CA HIS A 172 1.11 -1.21 -5.48
C HIS A 172 1.27 -0.91 -3.99
N VAL A 173 1.11 -1.89 -3.09
CA VAL A 173 1.25 -1.70 -1.62
C VAL A 173 2.57 -1.03 -1.26
N GLY A 174 3.71 -1.58 -1.70
CA GLY A 174 5.03 -1.00 -1.42
C GLY A 174 5.25 0.39 -2.04
N LYS A 175 4.65 0.67 -3.21
CA LYS A 175 4.75 2.00 -3.85
C LYS A 175 3.95 3.04 -3.07
N ARG A 176 2.77 2.68 -2.55
CA ARG A 176 1.92 3.56 -1.74
C ARG A 176 2.52 3.78 -0.34
N ALA A 177 3.08 2.74 0.27
CA ALA A 177 3.79 2.85 1.53
C ALA A 177 4.99 3.82 1.45
N ARG A 178 5.83 3.70 0.40
CA ARG A 178 6.94 4.65 0.19
C ARG A 178 6.47 6.09 -0.06
N ALA A 179 5.41 6.27 -0.86
CA ALA A 179 4.84 7.60 -1.07
C ALA A 179 4.29 8.20 0.23
N PHE A 180 3.70 7.38 1.10
CA PHE A 180 3.22 7.79 2.42
C PHE A 180 4.36 8.28 3.32
N VAL A 181 5.45 7.52 3.45
CA VAL A 181 6.63 7.91 4.25
C VAL A 181 7.27 9.18 3.70
N HIS A 182 7.43 9.28 2.37
CA HIS A 182 8.00 10.45 1.72
C HIS A 182 7.15 11.71 1.96
N ASN A 183 5.83 11.61 1.80
CA ASN A 183 4.92 12.73 2.03
C ASN A 183 4.85 13.13 3.51
N TYR A 184 4.89 12.16 4.42
CA TYR A 184 4.93 12.42 5.86
C TYR A 184 6.17 13.23 6.27
N ARG A 185 7.36 12.85 5.77
CA ARG A 185 8.60 13.59 6.02
C ARG A 185 8.56 15.01 5.45
N LYS A 186 8.00 15.19 4.26
CA LYS A 186 7.85 16.50 3.63
C LYS A 186 6.95 17.43 4.47
N VAL A 187 5.80 16.93 4.91
CA VAL A 187 4.86 17.66 5.77
C VAL A 187 5.47 17.98 7.15
N GLN A 188 6.33 17.11 7.68
CA GLN A 188 7.04 17.33 8.94
C GLN A 188 8.13 18.42 8.83
N MET A 189 8.77 18.56 7.67
CA MET A 189 9.71 19.66 7.42
C MET A 189 8.99 21.00 7.20
N ASP A 190 7.85 20.99 6.51
CA ASP A 190 7.03 22.18 6.28
C ASP A 190 6.37 22.68 7.59
N SER A 191 6.06 21.78 8.54
CA SER A 191 5.51 22.13 9.86
C SER A 191 6.54 22.72 10.83
N ILE A 192 7.81 22.33 10.73
CA ILE A 192 8.93 22.92 11.49
C ILE A 192 9.18 24.38 11.04
N LEU A 193 8.98 24.68 9.76
CA LEU A 193 9.13 26.03 9.21
C LEU A 193 7.92 26.94 9.53
N ALA A 194 6.71 26.37 9.66
CA ALA A 194 5.49 27.10 10.01
C ALA A 194 5.34 27.43 11.53
N SER A 195 6.22 26.87 12.38
CA SER A 195 6.18 26.98 13.85
C SER A 195 6.60 28.35 14.43
N LYS A 196 6.92 29.38 13.61
CA LYS A 196 7.69 30.56 14.07
C LYS A 196 6.97 31.93 14.11
N CYS A 197 5.63 32.01 14.04
CA CYS A 197 4.92 33.29 14.20
C CYS A 197 3.75 33.21 15.21
N GLU A 198 3.87 33.94 16.32
CA GLU A 198 2.78 34.35 17.25
C GLU A 198 2.03 35.57 16.63
N THR A 199 0.76 35.93 16.88
CA THR A 199 0.03 36.11 18.16
C THR A 199 -1.49 36.40 17.93
N ALA A 200 -2.34 36.01 18.91
CA ALA A 200 -3.60 36.59 19.48
C ALA A 200 -5.02 36.66 18.78
N CYS A 201 -5.99 36.03 19.48
CA CYS A 201 -7.47 36.24 19.68
C CYS A 201 -8.47 36.07 18.49
N SER A 202 -9.53 35.23 18.53
CA SER A 202 -10.69 35.21 19.47
C SER A 202 -11.42 33.84 19.65
N ASP A 203 -12.17 33.71 20.75
CA ASP A 203 -13.18 32.68 21.15
C ASP A 203 -12.86 31.17 21.05
N ARG A 204 -11.71 30.77 21.61
CA ARG A 204 -11.28 29.37 21.82
C ARG A 204 -11.18 29.01 23.30
N LYS A 205 -12.27 29.09 24.07
CA LYS A 205 -12.25 28.59 25.47
C LYS A 205 -11.98 27.07 25.47
N PRO A 206 -11.02 26.59 26.29
CA PRO A 206 -10.82 25.16 26.49
C PRO A 206 -12.11 24.47 26.99
N PRO A 207 -12.34 23.19 26.66
CA PRO A 207 -13.45 22.42 27.23
C PRO A 207 -13.28 22.23 28.74
N ASP A 208 -14.36 21.87 29.44
CA ASP A 208 -14.29 21.47 30.84
C ASP A 208 -13.43 20.21 31.02
N ALA A 209 -12.83 20.06 32.20
CA ALA A 209 -12.03 18.89 32.54
C ALA A 209 -12.83 17.59 32.35
N GLY A 210 -12.22 16.61 31.68
CA GLY A 210 -12.85 15.33 31.34
C GLY A 210 -13.48 15.27 29.94
N TYR A 211 -13.52 16.39 29.21
CA TYR A 211 -13.96 16.47 27.82
C TYR A 211 -12.83 16.91 26.89
N LEU A 212 -12.91 16.50 25.62
CA LEU A 212 -12.03 16.97 24.56
C LEU A 212 -12.81 17.75 23.51
N LYS A 213 -12.19 18.79 22.97
CA LYS A 213 -12.78 19.66 21.95
C LYS A 213 -12.20 19.32 20.58
N LEU A 214 -13.06 18.94 19.65
CA LEU A 214 -12.70 18.51 18.30
C LEU A 214 -13.16 19.56 17.29
N ASN A 215 -12.24 20.39 16.81
CA ASN A 215 -12.50 21.32 15.71
C ASN A 215 -12.35 20.59 14.38
N VAL A 216 -13.33 20.69 13.49
CA VAL A 216 -13.28 20.14 12.13
C VAL A 216 -13.50 21.24 11.11
N ASP A 217 -12.81 21.16 9.98
CA ASP A 217 -12.90 22.13 8.90
C ASP A 217 -12.55 21.47 7.55
N ALA A 218 -13.16 21.96 6.48
CA ALA A 218 -12.84 21.58 5.11
C ALA A 218 -12.63 22.80 4.22
N GLY A 219 -11.57 22.73 3.41
CA GLY A 219 -11.14 23.82 2.54
C GLY A 219 -10.88 23.34 1.12
N ARG A 220 -11.08 24.24 0.17
CA ARG A 220 -10.61 24.03 -1.20
C ARG A 220 -9.10 24.24 -1.24
N LEU A 221 -8.39 23.32 -1.87
CA LEU A 221 -6.96 23.40 -2.12
C LEU A 221 -6.68 23.88 -3.55
N GLU A 222 -5.42 24.15 -3.84
CA GLU A 222 -4.95 24.44 -5.19
C GLU A 222 -5.27 23.27 -6.15
N GLU A 223 -5.35 23.58 -7.45
CA GLU A 223 -5.67 22.60 -8.53
C GLU A 223 -7.07 21.97 -8.45
N GLY A 224 -7.98 22.49 -7.60
CA GLY A 224 -9.37 22.01 -7.52
C GLY A 224 -9.58 20.79 -6.64
N ASN A 225 -8.54 20.36 -5.91
CA ASN A 225 -8.66 19.39 -4.83
C ASN A 225 -9.28 20.02 -3.59
N PHE A 226 -9.72 19.19 -2.65
CA PHE A 226 -10.23 19.61 -1.35
C PHE A 226 -9.44 18.93 -0.25
N GLY A 227 -9.19 19.69 0.81
CA GLY A 227 -8.57 19.25 2.03
C GLY A 227 -9.57 19.31 3.16
N TRP A 228 -9.49 18.36 4.09
CA TRP A 228 -10.25 18.39 5.32
C TRP A 228 -9.37 17.93 6.46
N GLY A 229 -9.67 18.41 7.66
CA GLY A 229 -8.86 18.10 8.82
C GLY A 229 -9.56 18.39 10.13
N PHE A 230 -8.83 18.11 11.19
CA PHE A 230 -9.29 18.35 12.54
C PHE A 230 -8.15 18.64 13.50
N VAL A 231 -8.51 19.29 14.60
CA VAL A 231 -7.66 19.48 15.77
C VAL A 231 -8.46 19.09 17.01
N LEU A 232 -7.93 18.15 17.79
CA LEU A 232 -8.45 17.72 19.08
C LEU A 232 -7.65 18.39 20.19
N ARG A 233 -8.34 19.01 21.13
CA ARG A 233 -7.76 19.76 22.24
C ARG A 233 -8.24 19.28 23.59
N ASP A 234 -7.38 19.36 24.59
CA ASP A 234 -7.73 19.13 25.99
C ASP A 234 -8.25 20.39 26.69
N HIS A 235 -8.63 20.24 27.95
CA HIS A 235 -9.12 21.29 28.85
C HIS A 235 -8.09 22.37 29.21
N LEU A 236 -6.82 22.18 28.87
CA LEU A 236 -5.77 23.21 29.00
C LEU A 236 -5.54 23.95 27.68
N GLY A 237 -6.27 23.57 26.62
CA GLY A 237 -6.11 24.10 25.26
C GLY A 237 -4.97 23.44 24.47
N GLY A 238 -4.28 22.48 25.08
CA GLY A 238 -3.22 21.69 24.46
C GLY A 238 -3.76 20.83 23.33
N ILE A 239 -2.96 20.69 22.26
CA ILE A 239 -3.33 19.82 21.14
C ILE A 239 -3.01 18.38 21.53
N VAL A 240 -4.05 17.57 21.65
CA VAL A 240 -3.93 16.12 21.90
C VAL A 240 -3.69 15.38 20.59
N MET A 241 -4.36 15.83 19.53
CA MET A 241 -4.29 15.20 18.22
C MET A 241 -4.63 16.20 17.13
N ALA A 242 -4.03 16.04 15.96
CA ALA A 242 -4.47 16.71 14.75
C ALA A 242 -4.30 15.77 13.57
N GLY A 243 -5.11 15.95 12.54
CA GLY A 243 -5.03 15.16 11.33
C GLY A 243 -5.61 15.91 10.15
N SER A 244 -5.07 15.64 8.97
CA SER A 244 -5.58 16.17 7.71
C SER A 244 -5.55 15.10 6.63
N CYS A 245 -6.41 15.27 5.63
CA CYS A 245 -6.46 14.46 4.44
C CYS A 245 -6.88 15.34 3.27
N GLN A 246 -6.53 14.92 2.06
CA GLN A 246 -6.92 15.60 0.85
C GLN A 246 -7.38 14.59 -0.19
N GLY A 247 -8.21 15.05 -1.11
CA GLY A 247 -8.60 14.27 -2.26
C GLY A 247 -9.45 15.07 -3.23
N MET A 248 -10.05 14.34 -4.17
CA MET A 248 -11.11 14.90 -4.99
C MET A 248 -12.25 15.33 -4.07
N GLY A 249 -12.58 16.60 -4.10
CA GLY A 249 -13.75 17.10 -3.43
C GLY A 249 -14.99 16.92 -4.27
N PHE A 250 -16.11 16.89 -3.59
CA PHE A 250 -17.42 16.96 -4.18
C PHE A 250 -17.85 18.43 -4.31
N GLN A 251 -18.79 18.71 -5.21
CA GLN A 251 -19.39 20.04 -5.29
C GLN A 251 -20.29 20.28 -4.07
N GLY A 252 -19.78 21.02 -3.08
CA GLY A 252 -20.56 21.54 -1.96
C GLY A 252 -19.79 21.59 -0.65
N ALA A 253 -19.69 22.78 -0.06
CA ALA A 253 -19.01 22.98 1.22
C ALA A 253 -19.56 22.08 2.33
N GLU A 254 -20.88 21.90 2.40
CA GLU A 254 -21.51 21.06 3.41
C GLU A 254 -21.05 19.59 3.35
N LEU A 255 -20.88 19.05 2.14
CA LEU A 255 -20.46 17.67 1.95
C LEU A 255 -19.00 17.47 2.37
N GLU A 256 -18.15 18.45 2.08
CA GLU A 256 -16.74 18.42 2.50
C GLU A 256 -16.59 18.59 4.03
N GLU A 257 -17.37 19.47 4.64
CA GLU A 257 -17.45 19.61 6.11
C GLU A 257 -17.96 18.31 6.77
N THR A 258 -18.93 17.63 6.14
CA THR A 258 -19.41 16.33 6.60
C THR A 258 -18.32 15.27 6.52
N ARG A 259 -17.50 15.28 5.46
CA ARG A 259 -16.33 14.38 5.33
C ARG A 259 -15.25 14.69 6.36
N ALA A 260 -15.00 15.97 6.65
CA ALA A 260 -14.09 16.39 7.72
C ALA A 260 -14.52 15.80 9.06
N CYS A 261 -15.80 15.96 9.40
CA CYS A 261 -16.39 15.42 10.63
C CYS A 261 -16.27 13.89 10.70
N LEU A 262 -16.66 13.18 9.65
CA LEU A 262 -16.57 11.71 9.60
C LEU A 262 -15.13 11.20 9.71
N PHE A 263 -14.20 11.87 9.02
CA PHE A 263 -12.78 11.55 9.10
C PHE A 263 -12.25 11.74 10.52
N ALA A 264 -12.56 12.88 11.14
CA ALA A 264 -12.12 13.22 12.48
C ALA A 264 -12.64 12.22 13.52
N LEU A 265 -13.95 11.91 13.51
CA LEU A 265 -14.54 10.96 14.45
C LEU A 265 -13.94 9.56 14.32
N ASN A 266 -13.67 9.08 13.10
CA ASN A 266 -12.98 7.81 12.90
C ASN A 266 -11.58 7.78 13.53
N GLN A 267 -10.81 8.87 13.43
CA GLN A 267 -9.48 8.93 14.05
C GLN A 267 -9.61 8.95 15.57
N VAL A 268 -10.45 9.84 16.09
CA VAL A 268 -10.63 10.03 17.53
C VAL A 268 -11.13 8.74 18.21
N GLN A 269 -12.05 8.01 17.57
CA GLN A 269 -12.50 6.69 18.02
C GLN A 269 -11.36 5.67 18.06
N ARG A 270 -10.54 5.57 17.00
CA ARG A 270 -9.43 4.61 16.91
C ARG A 270 -8.36 4.82 17.98
N HIS A 271 -8.25 6.06 18.46
CA HIS A 271 -7.33 6.42 19.54
C HIS A 271 -7.98 6.37 20.93
N GLY A 272 -9.20 5.86 21.04
CA GLY A 272 -9.85 5.57 22.32
C GLY A 272 -10.35 6.80 23.07
N HIS A 273 -10.55 7.92 22.38
CA HIS A 273 -11.14 9.12 22.98
C HIS A 273 -12.66 9.09 22.82
N ASP A 274 -13.40 9.14 23.92
CA ASP A 274 -14.81 8.78 23.96
C ASP A 274 -15.75 9.88 24.51
N ARG A 275 -15.21 11.02 24.98
CA ARG A 275 -15.99 12.17 25.50
C ARG A 275 -15.66 13.46 24.75
N LEU A 276 -16.48 13.82 23.77
CA LEU A 276 -16.18 14.85 22.77
C LEU A 276 -17.19 16.00 22.70
N ILE A 277 -16.66 17.19 22.41
CA ILE A 277 -17.41 18.36 21.94
C ILE A 277 -16.90 18.68 20.53
N VAL A 278 -17.70 18.39 19.51
CA VAL A 278 -17.35 18.60 18.11
C VAL A 278 -17.77 20.00 17.67
N GLU A 279 -16.83 20.78 17.15
CA GLU A 279 -17.03 22.14 16.64
C GLU A 279 -16.85 22.17 15.12
N SER A 280 -17.85 22.66 14.40
CA SER A 280 -17.82 22.90 12.95
C SER A 280 -18.41 24.28 12.65
N ASP A 281 -17.91 24.93 11.60
CA ASP A 281 -18.44 26.19 11.10
C ASP A 281 -19.68 26.00 10.19
N CYS A 282 -20.03 24.76 9.88
CA CYS A 282 -21.11 24.42 8.96
C CYS A 282 -22.46 24.26 9.67
N LEU A 283 -23.29 25.31 9.66
CA LEU A 283 -24.62 25.32 10.30
C LEU A 283 -25.55 24.24 9.79
N SER A 284 -25.50 23.99 8.49
CA SER A 284 -26.31 22.97 7.84
C SER A 284 -25.99 21.57 8.36
N LEU A 285 -24.70 21.26 8.56
CA LEU A 285 -24.22 20.00 9.13
C LEU A 285 -24.61 19.86 10.60
N VAL A 286 -24.24 20.84 11.43
CA VAL A 286 -24.50 20.79 12.89
C VAL A 286 -26.00 20.66 13.18
N SER A 287 -26.84 21.38 12.42
CA SER A 287 -28.29 21.28 12.54
C SER A 287 -28.81 19.87 12.27
N LYS A 288 -28.35 19.21 11.19
CA LYS A 288 -28.75 17.84 10.84
C LYS A 288 -28.29 16.82 11.88
N LEU A 289 -27.06 16.94 12.37
CA LEU A 289 -26.52 16.04 13.39
C LEU A 289 -27.28 16.16 14.71
N ARG A 290 -27.65 17.37 15.13
CA ARG A 290 -28.46 17.61 16.34
C ARG A 290 -29.88 17.08 16.20
N LYS A 291 -30.51 17.28 15.04
CA LYS A 291 -31.87 16.79 14.77
C LYS A 291 -31.94 15.30 14.46
N LYS A 292 -30.80 14.63 14.28
CA LYS A 292 -30.69 13.24 13.85
C LYS A 292 -31.35 12.97 12.49
N GLU A 293 -31.21 13.91 11.56
CA GLU A 293 -31.84 13.86 10.24
C GLU A 293 -30.78 13.59 9.15
N ALA A 294 -31.00 12.54 8.34
CA ALA A 294 -30.19 12.24 7.16
C ALA A 294 -31.01 12.48 5.88
N PRO A 295 -30.56 13.37 4.97
CA PRO A 295 -31.27 13.62 3.72
C PRO A 295 -31.14 12.44 2.74
N ASN A 296 -32.11 12.25 1.85
CA ASN A 296 -32.07 11.17 0.85
C ASN A 296 -31.20 11.53 -0.37
N ASN A 297 -29.90 11.74 -0.15
CA ASN A 297 -28.90 12.04 -1.17
C ASN A 297 -27.49 11.62 -0.70
N SER A 298 -26.45 11.92 -1.49
CA SER A 298 -25.07 11.54 -1.18
C SER A 298 -24.58 11.98 0.20
N LEU A 299 -25.07 13.12 0.71
CA LEU A 299 -24.73 13.65 2.03
C LEU A 299 -25.34 12.80 3.16
N GLY A 300 -26.52 12.23 2.93
CA GLY A 300 -27.20 11.34 3.88
C GLY A 300 -26.41 10.09 4.22
N PHE A 301 -25.66 9.52 3.27
CA PHE A 301 -24.82 8.35 3.55
C PHE A 301 -23.72 8.68 4.57
N PHE A 302 -23.02 9.80 4.39
CA PHE A 302 -22.00 10.23 5.35
C PHE A 302 -22.58 10.61 6.71
N ILE A 303 -23.75 11.25 6.74
CA ILE A 303 -24.45 11.54 8.01
C ILE A 303 -24.86 10.25 8.72
N SER A 304 -25.35 9.26 7.98
CA SER A 304 -25.69 7.94 8.54
C SER A 304 -24.46 7.27 9.15
N ASP A 305 -23.31 7.32 8.46
CA ASP A 305 -22.04 6.79 9.00
C ASP A 305 -21.61 7.52 10.28
N ILE A 306 -21.78 8.85 10.33
CA ILE A 306 -21.54 9.64 11.55
C ILE A 306 -22.47 9.17 12.68
N PHE A 307 -23.75 8.93 12.42
CA PHE A 307 -24.67 8.42 13.45
C PHE A 307 -24.27 7.04 13.96
N GLN A 308 -23.77 6.15 13.11
CA GLN A 308 -23.24 4.86 13.56
C GLN A 308 -22.04 5.04 14.48
N LEU A 309 -21.12 5.95 14.15
CA LEU A 309 -19.96 6.25 15.00
C LEU A 309 -20.33 6.89 16.32
N VAL A 310 -21.36 7.75 16.36
CA VAL A 310 -21.83 8.41 17.58
C VAL A 310 -22.10 7.42 18.71
N PHE A 311 -22.58 6.20 18.41
CA PHE A 311 -22.82 5.15 19.42
C PHE A 311 -21.54 4.60 20.08
N SER A 312 -20.36 4.85 19.51
CA SER A 312 -19.09 4.41 20.07
C SER A 312 -18.49 5.39 21.10
N PHE A 313 -19.09 6.57 21.27
CA PHE A 313 -18.64 7.58 22.23
C PHE A 313 -19.51 7.55 23.49
N GLN A 314 -18.88 7.58 24.66
CA GLN A 314 -19.57 7.73 25.94
C GLN A 314 -20.33 9.06 26.01
N PHE A 315 -19.73 10.11 25.46
CA PHE A 315 -20.37 11.42 25.32
C PHE A 315 -19.95 12.07 24.02
N ILE A 316 -20.92 12.62 23.28
CA ILE A 316 -20.63 13.44 22.11
C ILE A 316 -21.70 14.53 21.96
N SER A 317 -21.25 15.75 21.69
CA SER A 317 -22.12 16.87 21.32
C SER A 317 -21.57 17.61 20.10
N PHE A 318 -22.45 18.29 19.36
CA PHE A 318 -22.10 19.04 18.16
C PHE A 318 -22.41 20.53 18.37
N VAL A 319 -21.48 21.41 18.03
CA VAL A 319 -21.54 22.86 18.26
C VAL A 319 -21.17 23.62 16.99
N GLN A 320 -21.96 24.66 16.71
CA GLN A 320 -21.70 25.62 15.64
C GLN A 320 -20.67 26.64 16.13
N VAL A 321 -19.63 26.87 15.34
CA VAL A 321 -18.70 27.99 15.53
C VAL A 321 -18.76 28.95 14.33
N LYS A 322 -18.28 30.18 14.48
CA LYS A 322 -18.11 31.10 13.35
C LYS A 322 -16.75 30.87 12.71
N ARG A 323 -16.68 30.89 11.38
CA ARG A 323 -15.43 30.94 10.65
C ARG A 323 -14.72 32.25 11.01
N GLY A 324 -13.48 32.14 11.50
CA GLY A 324 -12.60 33.28 11.75
C GLY A 324 -11.98 33.79 10.47
#